data_AF-A0A7C4MQV5-F1
#
_entry.id   AF-A0A7C4MQV5-F1
#
_cell.length_a   1.000
_cell.length_b   1.000
_cell.length_c   1.000
_cell.angle_alpha   90.00
_cell.angle_beta   90.00
_cell.angle_gamma   90.00
#
_symmetry.space_group_name_H-M   'P 1'
#
loop_
_entity.id
_entity.type
_entity.pdbx_description
1 polymer ?
#
loop_
_entity_poly.entity_id
_entity_poly.type
_entity_poly.pdbx_seq_one_letter_code
_entity_poly.pdbx_strand_id
1 'polypeptide(L)'
;MKSLEKVRAAGEVLQHSGIEHPLREAELIVAHCLGISRMILYRDNPEIGQDALVLIDASVMRRSQREPLQYILGYAEFLGLTIRVGPGVLIPRPETELLVDEAVRLIAKHETDVSHLAILDICTGSGCIALRTKPHPARLPAHAALLPLPPYVSLHSSHRTTQSRWLPAP
;
A
#
# COMPACT_ATOMS: atom_id res chain seq x y z
N MET A 1 6.43 -27.41 1.64
CA MET A 1 6.14 -26.91 0.28
C MET A 1 6.97 -25.66 0.08
N LYS A 2 7.69 -25.58 -1.04
CA LYS A 2 8.56 -24.43 -1.32
C LYS A 2 7.76 -23.20 -1.70
N SER A 3 8.27 -22.03 -1.32
CA SER A 3 7.59 -20.76 -1.61
C SER A 3 7.33 -20.51 -3.10
N LEU A 4 8.27 -20.85 -3.98
CA LEU A 4 8.11 -20.70 -5.43
C LEU A 4 7.16 -21.72 -6.05
N GLU A 5 6.96 -22.87 -5.40
CA GLU A 5 5.90 -23.82 -5.80
C GLU A 5 4.53 -23.24 -5.43
N LYS A 6 4.41 -22.67 -4.22
CA LYS A 6 3.17 -22.03 -3.78
C LYS A 6 2.80 -20.81 -4.63
N VAL A 7 3.78 -20.00 -5.02
CA VAL A 7 3.57 -18.86 -5.94
C VAL A 7 2.97 -19.33 -7.26
N ARG A 8 3.48 -20.43 -7.83
CA ARG A 8 2.93 -20.99 -9.08
C ARG A 8 1.50 -21.48 -8.90
N ALA A 9 1.24 -22.29 -7.87
CA ALA A 9 -0.10 -22.79 -7.57
C ALA A 9 -1.12 -21.66 -7.33
N ALA A 10 -0.73 -20.63 -6.57
CA ALA A 10 -1.56 -19.45 -6.36
C ALA A 10 -1.79 -18.67 -7.67
N GLY A 11 -0.75 -18.52 -8.50
CA GLY A 11 -0.83 -17.89 -9.81
C GLY A 11 -1.84 -18.60 -10.72
N GLU A 12 -1.86 -19.93 -10.73
CA GLU A 12 -2.86 -20.69 -11.48
C GLU A 12 -4.29 -20.38 -11.03
N VAL A 13 -4.54 -20.36 -9.72
CA VAL A 13 -5.88 -20.01 -9.17
C VAL A 13 -6.31 -18.60 -9.62
N LEU A 14 -5.42 -17.62 -9.53
CA LEU A 14 -5.70 -16.25 -9.94
C LEU A 14 -5.90 -16.13 -11.45
N GLN A 15 -5.14 -16.89 -12.25
CA GLN A 15 -5.29 -16.92 -13.70
C GLN A 15 -6.68 -17.46 -14.10
N HIS A 16 -7.11 -18.57 -13.51
CA HIS A 16 -8.45 -19.13 -13.76
C HIS A 16 -9.58 -18.18 -13.34
N SER A 17 -9.30 -17.28 -12.39
CA SER A 17 -10.25 -16.26 -11.93
C SER A 17 -10.26 -14.99 -12.80
N GLY A 18 -9.43 -14.94 -13.84
CA GLY A 18 -9.34 -13.82 -14.78
C GLY A 18 -8.63 -12.58 -14.21
N ILE A 19 -7.68 -12.77 -13.30
CA ILE A 19 -6.81 -11.71 -12.77
C ILE A 19 -5.77 -11.35 -13.84
N GLU A 20 -5.52 -10.06 -14.06
CA GLU A 20 -4.68 -9.55 -15.15
C GLU A 20 -3.21 -9.95 -15.04
N HIS A 21 -2.65 -9.89 -13.83
CA HIS A 21 -1.24 -10.20 -13.56
C HIS A 21 -1.10 -11.29 -12.49
N PRO A 22 -1.58 -12.52 -12.76
CA PRO A 22 -1.84 -13.51 -11.73
C PRO A 22 -0.58 -13.94 -10.98
N LEU A 23 0.53 -14.17 -11.70
CA LEU A 23 1.80 -14.59 -11.08
C LEU A 23 2.40 -13.47 -10.21
N ARG A 24 2.39 -12.23 -10.70
CA ARG A 24 2.90 -11.07 -9.97
C ARG A 24 2.10 -10.83 -8.69
N GLU A 25 0.77 -10.94 -8.75
CA GLU A 25 -0.07 -10.79 -7.57
C GLU A 25 0.10 -11.95 -6.58
N ALA A 26 0.27 -13.19 -7.07
CA ALA A 26 0.58 -14.34 -6.23
C ALA A 26 1.92 -14.17 -5.48
N GLU A 27 2.96 -13.64 -6.14
CA GLU A 27 4.22 -13.30 -5.49
C GLU A 27 4.05 -12.27 -4.36
N LEU A 28 3.24 -11.24 -4.59
CA LEU A 28 2.96 -10.21 -3.59
C LEU A 28 2.21 -10.80 -2.38
N ILE A 29 1.20 -11.64 -2.62
CA ILE A 29 0.45 -12.31 -1.55
C ILE A 29 1.37 -13.24 -0.75
N VAL A 30 2.14 -14.12 -1.40
CA VAL A 30 3.02 -15.07 -0.71
C VAL A 30 4.11 -14.34 0.08
N ALA A 31 4.75 -13.33 -0.52
CA ALA A 31 5.75 -12.51 0.16
C ALA A 31 5.16 -11.82 1.41
N HIS A 32 3.95 -11.26 1.27
CA HIS A 32 3.25 -10.57 2.35
C HIS A 32 2.91 -11.51 3.52
N CYS A 33 2.30 -12.66 3.25
CA CYS A 33 1.94 -13.63 4.30
C CYS A 33 3.17 -14.21 5.02
N LEU A 34 4.32 -14.26 4.34
CA LEU A 34 5.59 -14.69 4.94
C LEU A 34 6.34 -13.56 5.65
N GLY A 35 5.92 -12.29 5.46
CA GLY A 35 6.62 -11.13 6.00
C GLY A 35 8.00 -10.90 5.40
N ILE A 36 8.20 -11.28 4.13
CA ILE A 36 9.48 -11.17 3.41
C ILE A 36 9.32 -10.36 2.12
N SER A 37 10.45 -9.96 1.53
CA SER A 37 10.45 -9.32 0.21
C SER A 37 10.39 -10.36 -0.93
N ARG A 38 9.94 -9.93 -2.10
CA ARG A 38 9.99 -10.75 -3.33
C ARG A 38 11.42 -11.20 -3.67
N MET A 39 12.43 -10.40 -3.35
CA MET A 39 13.83 -10.78 -3.53
C MET A 39 14.19 -12.02 -2.71
N ILE A 40 13.71 -12.11 -1.46
CA ILE A 40 13.96 -13.27 -0.59
C ILE A 40 13.28 -14.53 -1.13
N LEU A 41 12.08 -14.42 -1.74
CA LEU A 41 11.42 -15.56 -2.38
C LEU A 41 12.31 -16.23 -3.44
N TYR A 42 12.92 -15.44 -4.33
CA TYR A 42 13.76 -15.99 -5.39
C TYR A 42 15.14 -16.42 -4.91
N ARG A 43 15.72 -15.68 -3.96
CA ARG A 43 17.07 -15.97 -3.45
C ARG A 43 17.08 -17.23 -2.58
N ASP A 44 16.14 -17.33 -1.65
CA ASP A 44 16.19 -18.31 -0.56
C ASP A 44 15.17 -19.44 -0.76
N ASN A 45 14.09 -19.20 -1.52
CA ASN A 45 12.97 -20.12 -1.73
C ASN A 45 12.60 -20.91 -0.45
N PRO A 46 12.18 -20.23 0.62
CA PRO A 46 11.98 -20.86 1.92
C PRO A 46 10.86 -21.91 1.90
N GLU A 47 10.91 -22.82 2.87
CA GLU A 47 9.75 -23.65 3.22
C GLU A 47 8.66 -22.79 3.87
N ILE A 48 7.41 -23.08 3.55
CA ILE A 48 6.26 -22.40 4.14
C ILE A 48 5.72 -23.25 5.30
N GLY A 49 5.59 -22.64 6.48
CA GLY A 49 4.92 -23.25 7.63
C GLY A 49 3.40 -23.33 7.46
N GLN A 50 2.75 -24.23 8.21
CA GLN A 50 1.33 -24.50 8.05
C GLN A 50 0.43 -23.26 8.22
N ASP A 51 0.69 -22.45 9.24
CA ASP A 51 -0.08 -21.23 9.49
C ASP A 51 0.01 -20.24 8.32
N ALA A 52 1.20 -20.09 7.74
CA ALA A 52 1.41 -19.23 6.58
C ALA A 52 0.72 -19.79 5.33
N LEU A 53 0.68 -21.11 5.14
CA LEU A 53 -0.09 -21.72 4.04
C LEU A 53 -1.58 -21.35 4.13
N VAL A 54 -2.17 -21.46 5.33
CA VAL A 54 -3.58 -21.10 5.56
C VAL A 54 -3.84 -19.63 5.24
N LEU A 55 -2.95 -18.72 5.68
CA LEU A 55 -3.06 -17.30 5.40
C LEU A 55 -2.93 -16.98 3.90
N ILE A 56 -2.00 -17.65 3.21
CA ILE A 56 -1.82 -17.50 1.75
C ILE A 56 -3.09 -17.95 1.03
N ASP A 57 -3.62 -19.12 1.37
CA ASP A 57 -4.81 -19.66 0.71
C ASP A 57 -6.04 -18.78 0.92
N ALA A 58 -6.26 -18.29 2.14
CA ALA A 58 -7.33 -17.34 2.41
C ALA A 58 -7.17 -16.04 1.59
N SER A 59 -5.95 -15.53 1.47
CA SER A 59 -5.65 -14.30 0.71
C SER A 59 -5.84 -14.50 -0.79
N VAL A 60 -5.42 -15.64 -1.35
CA VAL A 60 -5.64 -15.99 -2.75
C VAL A 60 -7.12 -16.14 -3.05
N MET A 61 -7.89 -16.75 -2.15
CA MET A 61 -9.34 -16.88 -2.30
C MET A 61 -10.07 -15.53 -2.23
N ARG A 62 -9.66 -14.63 -1.35
CA ARG A 62 -10.18 -13.25 -1.37
C ARG A 62 -9.88 -12.56 -2.70
N ARG A 63 -8.66 -12.73 -3.20
CA ARG A 63 -8.24 -12.11 -4.47
C ARG A 63 -8.98 -12.68 -5.68
N SER A 64 -9.25 -13.99 -5.71
CA SER A 64 -10.01 -14.64 -6.78
C SER A 64 -11.45 -14.13 -6.85
N GLN A 65 -12.03 -13.75 -5.70
CA GLN A 65 -13.33 -13.08 -5.60
C GLN A 65 -13.29 -11.57 -5.92
N ARG A 66 -12.25 -11.12 -6.63
CA ARG A 66 -12.07 -9.73 -7.08
C ARG A 66 -11.91 -8.70 -5.96
N GLU A 67 -11.63 -9.13 -4.73
CA GLU A 67 -11.22 -8.17 -3.69
C GLU A 67 -9.92 -7.47 -4.14
N PRO A 68 -9.81 -6.13 -4.00
CA PRO A 68 -8.60 -5.41 -4.38
C PRO A 68 -7.37 -5.94 -3.64
N LEU A 69 -6.27 -6.15 -4.37
CA LEU A 69 -5.02 -6.67 -3.79
C LEU A 69 -4.54 -5.82 -2.61
N GLN A 70 -4.62 -4.49 -2.74
CA GLN A 70 -4.17 -3.56 -1.72
C GLN A 70 -4.96 -3.69 -0.40
N TYR A 71 -6.24 -4.08 -0.45
CA TYR A 71 -7.01 -4.35 0.76
C TYR A 71 -6.63 -5.68 1.42
N ILE A 72 -6.25 -6.67 0.61
CA ILE A 72 -5.73 -7.95 1.11
C ILE A 72 -4.36 -7.74 1.78
N LEU A 73 -3.50 -6.93 1.17
CA LEU A 73 -2.19 -6.56 1.72
C LEU A 73 -2.29 -5.54 2.87
N GLY A 74 -3.40 -4.81 2.96
CA GLY A 74 -3.64 -3.74 3.93
C GLY A 74 -2.90 -2.43 3.64
N TYR A 75 -2.24 -2.31 2.49
CA TYR A 75 -1.50 -1.11 2.09
C TYR A 75 -1.45 -0.91 0.57
N ALA A 76 -1.16 0.33 0.17
CA ALA A 76 -0.86 0.74 -1.19
C ALA A 76 0.40 1.63 -1.21
N GLU A 77 1.17 1.56 -2.27
CA GLU A 77 2.28 2.49 -2.51
C GLU A 77 1.76 3.73 -3.26
N PHE A 78 2.23 4.91 -2.88
CA PHE A 78 1.90 6.17 -3.54
C PHE A 78 3.06 7.17 -3.39
N LEU A 79 3.67 7.58 -4.51
CA LEU A 79 4.80 8.52 -4.51
C LEU A 79 5.90 8.23 -3.46
N GLY A 80 6.28 6.95 -3.33
CA GLY A 80 7.30 6.48 -2.39
C GLY A 80 6.83 6.29 -0.94
N LEU A 81 5.57 6.57 -0.65
CA LEU A 81 4.93 6.32 0.65
C LEU A 81 4.21 4.96 0.63
N THR A 82 4.23 4.28 1.78
CA THR A 82 3.35 3.14 2.04
C THR A 82 2.17 3.62 2.87
N ILE A 83 0.97 3.55 2.31
CA ILE A 83 -0.26 4.07 2.90
C ILE A 83 -1.16 2.89 3.26
N ARG A 84 -1.61 2.84 4.52
CA ARG A 84 -2.60 1.84 4.95
C ARG A 84 -3.93 2.07 4.24
N VAL A 85 -4.51 1.01 3.71
CA VAL A 85 -5.81 1.03 3.05
C VAL A 85 -6.65 -0.16 3.49
N GLY A 86 -7.96 -0.06 3.30
CA GLY A 86 -8.92 -1.11 3.62
C GLY A 86 -10.30 -0.77 3.07
N PRO A 87 -11.31 -1.61 3.31
CA PRO A 87 -12.69 -1.37 2.89
C PRO A 87 -13.17 0.03 3.28
N GLY A 88 -13.73 0.77 2.32
CA GLY A 88 -14.18 2.15 2.51
C GLY A 88 -13.11 3.23 2.30
N VAL A 89 -11.84 2.87 2.07
CA VAL A 89 -10.75 3.82 1.80
C VAL A 89 -10.36 3.77 0.33
N LEU A 90 -10.39 4.90 -0.38
CA LEU A 90 -9.97 4.95 -1.78
C LEU A 90 -8.48 4.56 -1.92
N ILE A 91 -8.22 3.49 -2.68
CA ILE A 91 -6.87 3.06 -3.05
C ILE A 91 -6.24 4.16 -3.91
N PRO A 92 -5.06 4.71 -3.52
CA PRO A 92 -4.33 5.69 -4.32
C PRO A 92 -4.12 5.22 -5.76
N ARG A 93 -4.36 6.12 -6.72
CA ARG A 93 -4.27 5.80 -8.16
C ARG A 93 -3.03 6.46 -8.77
N PRO A 94 -2.37 5.83 -9.76
CA PRO A 94 -1.22 6.42 -10.46
C PRO A 94 -1.53 7.79 -11.06
N GLU A 95 -2.74 8.00 -11.56
CA GLU A 95 -3.17 9.28 -12.14
C GLU A 95 -3.22 10.40 -11.08
N THR A 96 -3.44 10.06 -9.81
CA THR A 96 -3.40 11.02 -8.69
C THR A 96 -1.98 11.52 -8.41
N GLU A 97 -0.95 10.80 -8.84
CA GLU A 97 0.45 11.24 -8.69
C GLU A 97 0.71 12.51 -9.52
N LEU A 98 0.12 12.61 -10.72
CA LEU A 98 0.25 13.78 -11.60
C LEU A 98 -0.34 15.04 -10.96
N LEU A 99 -1.45 14.90 -10.23
CA LEU A 99 -2.08 16.01 -9.50
C LEU A 99 -1.15 16.52 -8.39
N VAL A 100 -0.50 15.62 -7.66
CA VAL A 100 0.45 15.99 -6.61
C VAL A 100 1.68 16.68 -7.19
N ASP A 101 2.21 16.18 -8.31
CA ASP A 101 3.35 16.81 -8.99
C ASP A 101 3.02 18.24 -9.47
N GLU A 102 1.81 18.45 -10.01
CA GLU A 102 1.35 19.80 -10.37
C GLU A 102 1.24 20.70 -9.13
N ALA A 103 0.63 20.20 -8.05
CA ALA A 103 0.46 20.96 -6.82
C ALA A 103 1.82 21.39 -6.24
N VAL A 104 2.80 20.48 -6.17
CA VAL A 104 4.16 20.78 -5.71
C VAL A 104 4.83 21.83 -6.61
N ARG A 105 4.64 21.76 -7.93
CA ARG A 105 5.21 22.74 -8.86
C ARG A 105 4.60 24.12 -8.68
N LEU A 106 3.29 24.22 -8.47
CA LEU A 106 2.61 25.48 -8.22
C LEU A 106 3.08 26.11 -6.90
N ILE A 107 3.22 25.29 -5.85
CA ILE A 107 3.76 25.72 -4.55
C ILE A 107 5.18 26.28 -4.72
N ALA A 108 6.05 25.56 -5.45
CA ALA A 108 7.44 25.98 -5.66
C ALA A 108 7.58 27.26 -6.49
N LYS A 109 6.61 27.58 -7.37
CA LYS A 109 6.59 28.81 -8.17
C LYS A 109 6.15 30.04 -7.38
N HIS A 110 5.51 29.86 -6.23
CA HIS A 110 5.15 30.97 -5.36
C HIS A 110 6.34 31.30 -4.46
N GLU A 111 6.94 32.49 -4.66
CA GLU A 111 8.01 33.05 -3.82
C GLU A 111 7.56 33.42 -2.39
N THR A 112 6.33 33.05 -2.02
CA THR A 112 5.82 33.29 -0.68
C THR A 112 6.60 32.44 0.31
N ASP A 113 6.89 33.01 1.47
CA ASP A 113 7.42 32.24 2.60
C ASP A 113 6.48 31.05 2.84
N VAL A 114 6.93 29.86 2.43
CA VAL A 114 6.15 28.63 2.50
C VAL A 114 5.75 28.32 3.94
N SER A 115 6.34 28.98 4.95
CA SER A 115 6.02 28.89 6.37
C SER A 115 4.59 29.27 6.75
N HIS A 116 3.84 29.92 5.85
CA HIS A 116 2.43 30.29 6.04
C HIS A 116 1.47 29.59 5.07
N LEU A 117 1.95 28.64 4.27
CA LEU A 117 1.13 27.94 3.29
C LEU A 117 0.16 26.96 3.97
N ALA A 118 -1.15 27.18 3.79
CA ALA A 118 -2.19 26.23 4.20
C ALA A 118 -2.69 25.45 2.98
N ILE A 119 -2.67 24.12 3.08
CA ILE A 119 -3.20 23.20 2.05
C ILE A 119 -4.41 22.49 2.63
N LEU A 120 -5.52 22.50 1.88
CA LEU A 120 -6.75 21.78 2.19
C LEU A 120 -6.96 20.69 1.14
N ASP A 121 -7.02 19.44 1.60
CA ASP A 121 -7.37 18.28 0.78
C ASP A 121 -8.82 17.86 1.10
N ILE A 122 -9.72 18.17 0.17
CA ILE A 122 -11.16 17.88 0.29
C ILE A 122 -11.40 16.47 -0.24
N CYS A 123 -12.15 15.65 0.51
CA CYS A 123 -12.38 14.24 0.19
C CYS A 123 -11.09 13.41 0.18
N THR A 124 -10.18 13.69 1.13
CA THR A 124 -8.81 13.16 1.18
C THR A 124 -8.68 11.63 1.12
N GLY A 125 -9.76 10.88 1.41
CA GLY A 125 -9.79 9.43 1.35
C GLY A 125 -8.70 8.79 2.19
N SER A 126 -7.71 8.17 1.53
CA SER A 126 -6.52 7.58 2.17
C SER A 126 -5.52 8.60 2.74
N GLY A 127 -5.71 9.90 2.49
CA GLY A 127 -4.77 10.95 2.90
C GLY A 127 -3.60 11.15 1.94
N CYS A 128 -3.56 10.44 0.80
CA CYS A 128 -2.35 10.28 0.01
C CYS A 128 -1.80 11.60 -0.55
N ILE A 129 -2.68 12.50 -1.00
CA ILE A 129 -2.32 13.83 -1.50
C ILE A 129 -1.78 14.67 -0.34
N ALA A 130 -2.57 14.88 0.72
CA ALA A 130 -2.18 15.68 1.88
C ALA A 130 -0.85 15.21 2.51
N LEU A 131 -0.63 13.90 2.61
CA LEU A 131 0.61 13.32 3.13
C LEU A 131 1.82 13.68 2.28
N ARG A 132 1.67 13.67 0.96
CA ARG A 132 2.78 13.92 0.04
C ARG A 132 3.07 15.40 -0.17
N THR A 133 2.05 16.26 -0.11
CA THR A 133 2.16 17.71 -0.27
C THR A 133 2.56 18.43 1.02
N LYS A 134 2.62 17.74 2.17
CA LYS A 134 3.02 18.34 3.44
C LYS A 134 4.45 18.89 3.34
N PRO A 135 4.68 20.21 3.52
CA PRO A 135 6.03 20.77 3.57
C PRO A 135 6.82 20.20 4.77
N HIS A 136 8.15 20.11 4.61
CA HIS A 136 9.13 19.59 5.59
C HIS A 136 8.85 20.13 7.02
N PRO A 137 9.12 19.38 8.11
CA PRO A 137 8.61 19.68 9.46
C PRO A 137 9.24 20.93 10.09
N ALA A 138 8.77 22.09 9.66
CA ALA A 138 8.80 23.33 10.40
C ALA A 138 7.40 23.94 10.29
N ARG A 139 6.55 23.58 11.26
CA ARG A 139 5.43 24.40 11.74
C ARG A 139 4.18 24.63 10.86
N LEU A 140 3.82 23.77 9.91
CA LEU A 140 2.54 23.93 9.20
C LEU A 140 1.53 22.81 9.43
N PRO A 141 0.28 23.15 9.83
CA PRO A 141 -0.80 22.18 9.85
C PRO A 141 -1.30 21.94 8.43
N ALA A 142 -1.16 20.72 7.92
CA ALA A 142 -1.99 20.24 6.82
C ALA A 142 -3.34 19.87 7.43
N HIS A 143 -4.40 20.56 7.04
CA HIS A 143 -5.75 20.27 7.52
C HIS A 143 -6.42 19.30 6.54
N ALA A 144 -6.53 18.03 6.95
CA ALA A 144 -7.36 17.05 6.27
C ALA A 144 -8.81 17.23 6.73
N ALA A 145 -9.72 17.58 5.82
CA ALA A 145 -11.13 17.70 6.12
C ALA A 145 -11.88 16.51 5.53
N LEU A 146 -12.18 15.53 6.39
CA LEU A 146 -13.24 14.55 6.17
C LEU A 146 -14.09 14.47 7.44
N LEU A 147 -15.41 14.38 7.26
CA LEU A 147 -16.31 13.74 8.24
C LEU A 147 -15.72 12.35 8.56
N PRO A 148 -15.72 11.94 9.84
CA PRO A 148 -14.55 11.43 10.58
C PRO A 148 -13.65 10.47 9.80
N LEU A 149 -12.33 10.73 9.82
CA LEU A 149 -11.29 9.82 9.32
C LEU A 149 -11.48 8.41 9.93
N PRO A 150 -11.54 7.35 9.10
CA PRO A 150 -11.41 5.99 9.61
C PRO A 150 -10.05 5.84 10.35
N PRO A 151 -9.93 4.99 11.38
CA PRO A 151 -8.74 4.84 12.23
C PRO A 151 -7.48 4.25 11.53
N TYR A 152 -7.40 4.31 10.21
CA TYR A 152 -6.44 3.57 9.40
C TYR A 152 -5.23 4.37 8.93
N VAL A 153 -5.15 5.69 9.11
CA VAL A 153 -3.99 6.48 8.68
C VAL A 153 -2.84 6.34 9.70
N SER A 154 -1.83 5.52 9.39
CA SER A 154 -0.58 5.44 10.15
C SER A 154 0.62 5.66 9.23
N LEU A 155 1.46 6.64 9.56
CA LEU A 155 2.68 7.02 8.84
C LEU A 155 3.79 5.99 9.10
N HIS A 156 4.38 5.41 8.05
CA HIS A 156 5.70 4.78 8.12
C HIS A 156 6.57 5.33 6.98
N SER A 157 7.69 5.98 7.32
CA SER A 157 8.67 6.41 6.32
C SER A 157 9.63 5.26 6.00
N SER A 158 9.88 5.03 4.72
CA SER A 158 10.76 3.98 4.19
C SER A 158 12.25 4.19 4.52
N HIS A 159 12.61 5.23 5.28
CA HIS A 159 13.99 5.50 5.71
C HIS A 159 14.40 4.86 7.04
N ARG A 160 13.52 4.06 7.68
CA ARG A 160 13.92 3.16 8.78
C ARG A 160 13.54 1.72 8.44
N THR A 161 14.56 0.94 8.12
CA THR A 161 14.56 -0.52 8.18
C THR A 161 14.33 -0.95 9.63
N THR A 162 13.07 -0.96 10.05
CA THR A 162 12.61 -1.72 11.21
C THR A 162 11.52 -2.63 10.72
N GLN A 163 11.78 -3.94 10.80
CA GLN A 163 10.83 -5.01 10.58
C GLN A 163 9.60 -4.81 11.50
N SER A 164 8.59 -4.06 11.05
CA SER A 164 7.25 -4.22 11.60
C SER A 164 6.60 -5.39 10.86
N ARG A 165 6.41 -6.49 11.59
CA ARG A 165 5.70 -7.66 11.11
C ARG A 165 4.25 -7.23 10.88
N TRP A 166 3.87 -7.06 9.61
CA TRP A 166 2.49 -6.78 9.22
C TRP A 166 1.67 -8.06 9.42
N LEU A 167 1.20 -8.27 10.65
CA LEU A 167 0.15 -9.26 10.88
C LEU A 167 -1.17 -8.63 10.40
N PRO A 168 -1.95 -9.32 9.56
CA PRO A 168 -3.30 -8.87 9.27
C PRO A 168 -4.07 -8.75 10.60
N ALA A 169 -4.89 -7.70 10.73
CA ALA A 169 -5.80 -7.59 11.86
C ALA A 169 -6.73 -8.83 11.88
N PRO A 170 -7.11 -9.32 13.08
CA PRO A 170 -7.97 -10.50 13.22
C PRO A 170 -9.34 -10.34 12.55
#